data_AF-A0A9E3JNN6-F1
#
_entry.id   AF-A0A9E3JNN6-F1
#
_cell.length_a   1.000
_cell.length_b   1.000
_cell.length_c   1.000
_cell.angle_alpha   90.00
_cell.angle_beta   90.00
_cell.angle_gamma   90.00
#
_symmetry.space_group_name_H-M   'P 1'
#
loop_
_entity.id
_entity.type
_entity.pdbx_description
1 polymer ?
#
loop_
_entity_poly.entity_id
_entity_poly.type
_entity_poly.pdbx_seq_one_letter_code
_entity_poly.pdbx_strand_id
1 'polypeptide(L)' 'MDRHHLIPKSLKGREQFPVHKICHRKIHATFSERELLHAYHTWEALREDDDIRAFIDWVAKKPPGFYARTFTANKKKGGR' A
#
# COMPACT_ATOMS: atom_id res chain seq x y z
N MET A 1 8.25 0.98 11.92
CA MET A 1 8.15 1.82 10.70
C MET A 1 8.92 1.17 9.57
N ASP A 2 8.59 1.51 8.33
CA ASP A 2 9.22 1.09 7.09
C ASP A 2 9.24 2.28 6.11
N ARG A 3 10.00 2.20 5.02
CA ARG A 3 10.07 3.23 3.98
C ARG A 3 9.38 2.73 2.71
N HIS A 4 8.32 3.43 2.30
CA HIS A 4 7.59 3.09 1.08
C HIS A 4 7.89 4.09 -0.03
N HIS A 5 8.06 3.59 -1.26
CA HIS A 5 8.17 4.42 -2.46
C HIS A 5 6.84 4.34 -3.23
N LEU A 6 6.19 5.49 -3.43
CA LEU A 6 4.96 5.55 -4.23
C LEU A 6 5.22 5.20 -5.70
N ILE A 7 6.37 5.63 -6.22
CA ILE A 7 6.92 5.16 -7.48
C ILE A 7 7.92 4.06 -7.17
N PRO A 8 7.78 2.83 -7.69
CA PRO A 8 8.70 1.74 -7.37
C PRO A 8 10.16 2.11 -7.67
N LYS A 9 11.08 1.72 -6.78
CA LYS A 9 12.53 1.97 -6.96
C LYS A 9 13.04 1.38 -8.28
N SER A 10 12.54 0.21 -8.68
CA SER A 10 12.82 -0.47 -9.95
C SER A 10 12.48 0.40 -11.18
N LEU A 11 11.58 1.37 -11.02
CA LEU A 11 11.07 2.26 -12.05
C LEU A 11 11.54 3.71 -11.83
N LYS A 12 12.72 3.89 -11.19
CA LYS A 12 13.40 5.17 -10.92
C LYS A 12 12.74 6.07 -9.86
N GLY A 13 11.85 5.54 -9.02
CA GLY A 13 11.35 6.28 -7.86
C GLY A 13 12.47 6.60 -6.85
N ARG A 14 12.53 7.87 -6.40
CA ARG A 14 13.53 8.37 -5.44
C ARG A 14 12.92 8.79 -4.10
N GLU A 15 11.68 9.23 -4.14
CA GLU A 15 10.97 9.64 -2.93
C GLU A 15 10.53 8.44 -2.12
N GLN A 16 10.72 8.56 -0.81
CA GLN A 16 10.39 7.53 0.14
C GLN A 16 9.73 8.16 1.36
N PHE A 17 8.69 7.52 1.84
CA PHE A 17 7.87 8.03 2.92
C PHE A 17 7.85 7.05 4.09
N PRO A 18 7.96 7.53 5.33
CA PRO A 18 7.84 6.68 6.50
C PRO A 18 6.39 6.21 6.64
N VAL A 19 6.20 4.89 6.68
CA VAL A 19 4.89 4.26 6.88
C VAL A 19 4.97 3.16 7.93
N HIS A 20 3.83 2.76 8.50
CA HIS A 20 3.78 1.57 9.34
C HIS A 20 4.03 0.31 8.49
N LYS A 21 4.63 -0.72 9.12
CA LYS A 21 4.90 -2.01 8.44
C LYS A 21 3.61 -2.65 7.91
N ILE A 22 2.50 -2.50 8.62
CA ILE A 22 1.20 -3.04 8.21
C ILE A 22 0.64 -2.30 6.98
N CYS A 23 0.78 -0.96 6.93
CA CYS A 23 0.37 -0.16 5.78
C CYS A 23 1.20 -0.51 4.55
N HIS A 24 2.53 -0.61 4.72
CA HIS A 24 3.44 -1.01 3.65
C HIS A 24 3.03 -2.37 3.04
N ARG A 25 2.75 -3.36 3.90
CA ARG A 25 2.32 -4.69 3.45
C ARG A 25 0.96 -4.67 2.77
N LYS A 26 0.00 -3.85 3.23
CA LYS A 26 -1.31 -3.72 2.55
C LYS A 26 -1.15 -3.17 1.15
N ILE A 27 -0.37 -2.12 0.95
CA ILE A 27 -0.16 -1.53 -0.39
C ILE A 27 0.42 -2.58 -1.35
N HIS A 28 1.46 -3.30 -0.95
CA HIS A 28 2.07 -4.35 -1.78
C HIS A 28 1.23 -5.64 -1.89
N ALA A 29 0.29 -5.87 -0.97
CA ALA A 29 -0.69 -6.94 -1.07
C ALA A 29 -1.83 -6.61 -2.04
N THR A 30 -2.20 -5.32 -2.16
CA THR A 30 -3.27 -4.85 -3.05
C THR A 30 -2.78 -4.65 -4.48
N PHE A 31 -1.65 -3.99 -4.68
CA PHE A 31 -1.19 -3.54 -6.00
C PHE A 31 0.12 -4.20 -6.44
N SER A 32 0.28 -4.40 -7.76
CA SER A 32 1.56 -4.67 -8.41
C SER A 32 2.41 -3.40 -8.55
N GLU A 33 3.72 -3.53 -8.81
CA GLU A 33 4.59 -2.38 -9.08
C GLU A 33 4.12 -1.58 -10.31
N ARG A 34 3.56 -2.25 -11.32
CA ARG A 34 3.03 -1.58 -12.53
C ARG A 34 1.77 -0.77 -12.21
N GLU A 35 0.87 -1.29 -11.38
CA GLU A 35 -0.32 -0.54 -10.95
C GLU A 35 0.06 0.66 -10.09
N LEU A 36 1.02 0.48 -9.17
CA LEU A 36 1.57 1.58 -8.39
C LEU A 36 2.14 2.67 -9.31
N LEU A 37 2.95 2.32 -10.31
CA LEU A 37 3.49 3.32 -11.24
C LEU A 37 2.38 4.05 -12.02
N HIS A 38 1.44 3.31 -12.63
CA HIS A 38 0.53 3.92 -13.60
C HIS A 38 -0.68 4.61 -12.97
N ALA A 39 -1.23 4.06 -11.89
CA ALA A 39 -2.53 4.51 -11.35
C ALA A 39 -2.46 4.93 -9.88
N TYR A 40 -1.50 4.44 -9.09
CA TYR A 40 -1.49 4.63 -7.63
C TYR A 40 -0.17 5.21 -7.10
N HIS A 41 0.48 6.10 -7.86
CA HIS A 41 1.77 6.72 -7.51
C HIS A 41 1.62 8.00 -6.66
N THR A 42 0.42 8.28 -6.14
CA THR A 42 0.12 9.39 -5.23
C THR A 42 -0.67 8.90 -4.03
N TRP A 43 -0.64 9.63 -2.91
CA TRP A 43 -1.40 9.27 -1.71
C TRP A 43 -2.91 9.38 -1.94
N GLU A 44 -3.33 10.38 -2.71
CA GLU A 44 -4.71 10.59 -3.12
C GLU A 44 -5.22 9.39 -3.89
N ALA A 45 -4.51 8.95 -4.94
CA ALA A 45 -4.92 7.80 -5.73
C ALA A 45 -5.00 6.52 -4.89
N LEU A 46 -4.05 6.30 -3.98
CA LEU A 46 -4.12 5.18 -3.04
C LEU A 46 -5.39 5.22 -2.17
N ARG A 47 -5.82 6.41 -1.73
CA ARG A 47 -7.02 6.58 -0.88
C ARG A 47 -8.33 6.44 -1.65
N GLU A 48 -8.31 6.61 -2.97
CA GLU A 48 -9.48 6.43 -3.82
C GLU A 48 -9.86 4.96 -4.02
N ASP A 49 -8.92 4.02 -3.84
CA ASP A 49 -9.21 2.58 -3.91
C ASP A 49 -9.98 2.11 -2.67
N ASP A 50 -11.12 1.46 -2.89
CA ASP A 50 -12.02 0.98 -1.82
C ASP A 50 -11.33 0.02 -0.83
N ASP A 51 -10.46 -0.84 -1.34
CA ASP A 51 -9.71 -1.84 -0.56
C ASP A 51 -8.70 -1.17 0.40
N ILE A 52 -8.07 -0.09 -0.05
CA ILE A 52 -7.19 0.73 0.78
C ILE A 52 -7.99 1.59 1.76
N ARG A 53 -9.06 2.24 1.30
CA ARG A 53 -9.93 3.08 2.15
C ARG A 53 -10.49 2.31 3.33
N ALA A 54 -11.09 1.13 3.08
CA ALA A 54 -11.61 0.27 4.13
C ALA A 54 -10.52 -0.17 5.12
N PHE A 55 -9.29 -0.40 4.63
CA PHE A 55 -8.16 -0.72 5.48
C PHE A 55 -7.72 0.47 6.35
N ILE A 56 -7.71 1.69 5.80
CA ILE A 56 -7.39 2.92 6.55
C ILE A 56 -8.40 3.11 7.69
N ASP A 57 -9.69 3.00 7.40
CA ASP A 57 -10.74 3.15 8.41
C ASP A 57 -10.65 2.11 9.52
N TRP A 58 -10.22 0.89 9.18
CA TRP A 58 -10.00 -0.18 10.14
C TRP A 58 -8.73 0.03 10.96
N VAL A 59 -7.61 0.41 10.34
CA VAL A 59 -6.32 0.56 11.03
C VAL A 59 -6.28 1.81 11.90
N ALA A 60 -6.99 2.88 11.52
CA ALA A 60 -7.11 4.10 12.32
C ALA A 60 -7.74 3.85 13.71
N LYS A 61 -8.50 2.76 13.86
CA LYS A 61 -9.12 2.34 15.13
C LYS A 61 -8.18 1.50 16.00
N LYS A 62 -6.91 1.32 15.61
CA LYS A 62 -5.94 0.46 16.31
C LYS A 62 -4.89 1.28 17.06
N PRO A 63 -4.32 0.75 18.16
CA PRO A 63 -3.25 1.44 18.87
C PRO A 63 -1.97 1.53 18.00
N PRO A 64 -1.09 2.51 18.24
CA PRO A 64 0.09 2.80 17.42
C PRO A 64 1.15 1.67 17.37
N GLY A 65 1.03 0.65 18.22
CA GLY A 65 1.86 -0.56 18.22
C GLY A 65 1.21 -1.80 17.59
N PHE A 66 0.01 -1.67 17.02
CA PHE A 66 -0.75 -2.82 16.53
C PHE A 66 -0.08 -3.48 15.31
N TYR A 67 0.03 -4.81 15.37
CA TYR A 67 0.56 -5.64 14.29
C TYR A 67 -0.46 -6.72 13.91
N ALA A 68 -0.73 -6.83 12.61
CA ALA A 68 -1.53 -7.92 12.05
C ALA A 68 -0.85 -8.46 10.79
N ARG A 69 -1.08 -9.75 10.51
CA ARG A 69 -0.66 -10.36 9.24
C ARG A 69 -1.55 -9.82 8.12
N THR A 70 -0.91 -9.32 7.06
CA THR A 70 -1.60 -8.90 5.84
C THR A 70 -1.63 -10.06 4.85
N PHE A 71 -2.82 -10.41 4.37
CA PHE A 71 -3.00 -11.39 3.29
C PHE A 71 -3.03 -10.67 1.94
N THR A 72 -2.46 -11.30 0.90
CA THR A 72 -2.48 -10.76 -0.47
C THR A 72 -3.91 -10.64 -0.98
N ALA A 73 -4.28 -9.48 -1.52
CA ALA A 73 -5.61 -9.25 -2.06
C ALA A 73 -5.87 -10.16 -3.28
N ASN A 74 -7.10 -10.67 -3.41
CA ASN A 74 -7.46 -11.55 -4.52
C ASN A 74 -7.34 -10.84 -5.88
N LYS A 75 -7.55 -9.52 -5.90
CA LYS A 75 -7.37 -8.62 -7.06
C LYS A 75 -6.00 -8.77 -7.73
N LYS A 76 -4.92 -8.97 -6.95
CA LYS A 76 -3.56 -9.15 -7.46
C LYS A 76 -3.30 -10.53 -8.08
N LYS A 77 -4.13 -11.54 -7.80
CA LYS A 77 -3.96 -12.91 -8.32
C LYS A 77 -4.46 -13.09 -9.76
N GLY A 78 -5.32 -12.20 -10.25
CA GLY A 78 -5.91 -12.31 -11.60
C GLY A 78 -5.10 -11.67 -12.74
N GLY A 79 -4.02 -10.94 -12.43
CA GLY A 79 -3.23 -10.18 -13.41
C GLY A 79 -1.81 -10.71 -13.64
N ARG A 80 -1.58 -12.01 -13.41
CA ARG A 80 -0.26 -12.64 -13.56
C ARG A 80 -0.12 -13.36 -14.89
#